data_AF-A0A1D3RQ67-F1
#
_entry.id   AF-A0A1D3RQ67-F1
#
_cell.length_a   1.000
_cell.length_b   1.000
_cell.length_c   1.000
_cell.angle_alpha   90.00
_cell.angle_beta   90.00
_cell.angle_gamma   90.00
#
_symmetry.space_group_name_H-M   'P 1'
#
loop_
_entity.id
_entity.type
_entity.pdbx_description
1 polymer ?
#
loop_
_entity_poly.entity_id
_entity_poly.type
_entity_poly.pdbx_seq_one_letter_code
_entity_poly.pdbx_strand_id
1 'polypeptide(L)'
;MKTILLVTVTLWATTCHARELWEIPVTEAMALHFQMKEDAFVRAQKARDIKNKIKIWSTCKETSERLKSQYYRLDAIRYNAQQIFEWQETYPEETDMYKDAKDAESQWLFLMNQVSSRLGIARTECKKKGTTPAVELERARRHWVWTIEDKNRAIRNKRHISIYYITHLFDKYADKTVMFAQEEVNWGERIYQDIVRYMYSISDAAIDEKLDVDYKQADEYLNEVIAAHKTKKRLEDGLYESLQIKKIKEVMEEWSTIQTLVDTMRDY
;
A
#
# COMPACT_ATOMS: atom_id res chain seq x y z
N MET A 1 -40.67 0.78 8.15
CA MET A 1 -40.03 1.74 9.10
C MET A 1 -38.55 2.00 8.84
N LYS A 2 -37.71 1.01 8.50
CA LYS A 2 -36.26 1.24 8.24
C LYS A 2 -35.97 2.13 7.01
N THR A 3 -36.80 2.10 5.97
CA THR A 3 -36.65 2.92 4.76
C THR A 3 -36.98 4.40 4.95
N ILE A 4 -37.94 4.74 5.81
CA ILE A 4 -38.32 6.13 6.10
C ILE A 4 -37.23 6.84 6.92
N LEU A 5 -36.63 6.11 7.87
CA LEU A 5 -35.53 6.62 8.71
C LEU A 5 -34.25 6.89 7.91
N LEU A 6 -33.96 6.07 6.89
CA LEU A 6 -32.81 6.26 6.01
C LEU A 6 -32.97 7.49 5.10
N VAL A 7 -34.19 7.76 4.62
CA VAL A 7 -34.49 8.93 3.78
C VAL A 7 -34.42 10.23 4.59
N THR A 8 -34.87 10.25 5.85
CA THR A 8 -34.81 11.46 6.68
C THR A 8 -33.39 11.82 7.12
N VAL A 9 -32.53 10.84 7.38
CA VAL A 9 -31.13 11.08 7.80
C VAL A 9 -30.27 11.57 6.64
N THR A 10 -30.47 11.05 5.42
CA THR A 10 -29.77 11.55 4.23
C THR A 10 -30.25 12.96 3.82
N LEU A 11 -31.53 13.30 4.01
CA LEU A 11 -32.06 14.64 3.75
C LEU A 11 -31.52 15.69 4.74
N TRP A 12 -31.38 15.33 6.02
CA TRP A 12 -30.80 16.22 7.03
C TRP A 12 -29.28 16.41 6.85
N ALA A 13 -28.54 15.35 6.51
CA ALA A 13 -27.10 15.47 6.27
C ALA A 13 -26.78 16.33 5.03
N THR A 14 -27.55 16.17 3.95
CA THR A 14 -27.39 16.98 2.72
C THR A 14 -27.76 18.45 2.93
N THR A 15 -28.78 18.75 3.74
CA THR A 15 -29.15 20.14 4.06
C THR A 15 -28.18 20.83 5.01
N CYS A 16 -27.61 20.12 5.99
CA CYS A 16 -26.56 20.67 6.86
C CYS A 16 -25.27 20.97 6.08
N HIS A 17 -24.81 20.04 5.23
CA HIS A 17 -23.62 20.24 4.41
C HIS A 17 -23.81 21.36 3.37
N ALA A 18 -24.98 21.45 2.73
CA ALA A 18 -25.31 22.55 1.82
C ALA A 18 -25.33 23.92 2.52
N ARG A 19 -25.74 23.96 3.80
CA ARG A 19 -25.80 25.20 4.58
C ARG A 19 -24.40 25.70 4.96
N GLU A 20 -23.46 24.80 5.26
CA GLU A 20 -22.04 25.16 5.47
C GLU A 20 -21.43 25.72 4.17
N LEU A 21 -21.74 25.13 3.02
CA LEU A 21 -21.29 25.61 1.70
C LEU A 21 -21.91 26.97 1.29
N TRP A 22 -23.02 27.40 1.90
CA TRP A 22 -23.64 28.72 1.66
C TRP A 22 -22.91 29.88 2.33
N GLU A 23 -22.08 29.60 3.32
CA GLU A 23 -21.33 30.60 4.07
C GLU A 23 -19.99 30.92 3.38
N ILE A 24 -19.49 30.03 2.52
CA ILE A 24 -18.25 30.20 1.77
C ILE A 24 -18.50 31.08 0.54
N PRO A 25 -17.93 32.30 0.43
CA PRO A 25 -18.04 33.11 -0.77
C PRO A 25 -17.50 32.37 -2.00
N VAL A 26 -18.21 32.45 -3.13
CA VAL A 26 -17.78 31.81 -4.40
C VAL A 26 -16.35 32.23 -4.78
N THR A 27 -15.95 33.47 -4.48
CA THR A 27 -14.59 33.97 -4.71
C THR A 27 -13.54 33.24 -3.88
N GLU A 28 -13.84 32.91 -2.62
CA GLU A 28 -12.96 32.11 -1.76
C GLU A 28 -12.90 30.66 -2.23
N ALA A 29 -14.04 30.10 -2.66
CA ALA A 29 -14.10 28.77 -3.25
C ALA A 29 -13.28 28.66 -4.55
N MET A 30 -13.31 29.68 -5.40
CA MET A 30 -12.45 29.76 -6.58
C MET A 30 -10.98 29.85 -6.21
N ALA A 31 -10.62 30.66 -5.21
CA ALA A 31 -9.24 30.74 -4.74
C ALA A 31 -8.73 29.40 -4.20
N LEU A 32 -9.56 28.68 -3.42
CA LEU A 32 -9.22 27.36 -2.92
C LEU A 32 -9.13 26.31 -4.04
N HIS A 33 -10.01 26.36 -5.04
CA HIS A 33 -9.93 25.52 -6.23
C HIS A 33 -8.59 25.66 -6.96
N PHE A 34 -8.16 26.89 -7.21
CA PHE A 34 -6.86 27.15 -7.83
C PHE A 34 -5.71 26.66 -6.95
N GLN A 35 -5.79 26.89 -5.63
CA GLN A 35 -4.79 26.40 -4.69
C GLN A 35 -4.72 24.87 -4.67
N MET A 36 -5.85 24.16 -4.66
CA MET A 36 -5.90 22.70 -4.69
C MET A 36 -5.23 22.14 -5.96
N LYS A 37 -5.46 22.77 -7.12
CA LYS A 37 -4.83 22.37 -8.38
C LYS A 37 -3.33 22.66 -8.38
N GLU A 38 -2.91 23.82 -7.90
CA GLU A 38 -1.49 24.16 -7.78
C GLU A 38 -0.76 23.19 -6.81
N ASP A 39 -1.35 22.92 -5.65
CA ASP A 39 -0.80 21.97 -4.68
C ASP A 39 -0.69 20.56 -5.27
N ALA A 40 -1.70 20.12 -6.03
CA ALA A 40 -1.68 18.84 -6.73
C ALA A 40 -0.57 18.79 -7.80
N PHE A 41 -0.40 19.86 -8.57
CA PHE A 41 0.68 19.99 -9.55
C PHE A 41 2.06 19.93 -8.88
N VAL A 42 2.27 20.69 -7.80
CA VAL A 42 3.51 20.67 -7.02
C VAL A 42 3.80 19.28 -6.43
N ARG A 43 2.78 18.57 -5.92
CA ARG A 43 2.92 17.18 -5.45
C ARG A 43 3.33 16.24 -6.58
N ALA A 44 2.71 16.36 -7.76
CA ALA A 44 3.04 15.55 -8.93
C ALA A 44 4.49 15.77 -9.38
N GLN A 45 4.93 17.03 -9.44
CA GLN A 45 6.31 17.36 -9.80
C GLN A 45 7.32 16.78 -8.79
N LYS A 46 7.07 16.95 -7.49
CA LYS A 46 7.89 16.33 -6.44
C LYS A 46 7.94 14.80 -6.57
N ALA A 47 6.84 14.15 -6.94
CA ALA A 47 6.79 12.71 -7.14
C ALA A 47 7.66 12.26 -8.33
N ARG A 48 7.65 13.01 -9.44
CA ARG A 48 8.51 12.74 -10.61
C ARG A 48 10.00 12.82 -10.25
N ASP A 49 10.37 13.77 -9.40
CA ASP A 49 11.77 13.92 -8.94
C ASP A 49 12.26 12.76 -8.08
N ILE A 50 11.37 12.04 -7.38
CA ILE A 50 11.72 10.92 -6.50
C ILE A 50 12.35 9.75 -7.28
N LYS A 51 11.98 9.57 -8.56
CA LYS A 51 12.48 8.49 -9.42
C LYS A 51 14.00 8.42 -9.50
N ASN A 52 14.66 9.57 -9.45
CA ASN A 52 16.12 9.69 -9.54
C ASN A 52 16.79 9.95 -8.18
N LYS A 53 16.00 10.07 -7.10
CA LYS A 53 16.52 10.40 -5.77
C LYS A 53 17.23 9.19 -5.16
N ILE A 54 18.47 9.42 -4.73
CA ILE A 54 19.25 8.42 -4.00
C ILE A 54 18.69 8.32 -2.57
N LYS A 55 18.41 7.10 -2.12
CA LYS A 55 17.92 6.80 -0.77
C LYS A 55 18.70 5.63 -0.17
N ILE A 56 18.84 5.64 1.16
CA ILE A 56 19.35 4.48 1.90
C ILE A 56 18.20 3.49 2.12
N TRP A 57 18.39 2.26 1.63
CA TRP A 57 17.39 1.19 1.69
C TRP A 57 17.67 0.26 2.87
N SER A 58 16.71 0.14 3.79
CA SER A 58 16.81 -0.76 4.95
C SER A 58 16.88 -2.23 4.55
N THR A 59 16.17 -2.59 3.47
CA THR A 59 16.12 -3.92 2.85
C THR A 59 17.50 -4.49 2.60
N CYS A 60 18.45 -3.67 2.15
CA CYS A 60 19.81 -4.14 1.87
C CYS A 60 20.53 -4.68 3.12
N LYS A 61 20.39 -3.99 4.26
CA LYS A 61 20.96 -4.45 5.53
C LYS A 61 20.25 -5.71 6.01
N GLU A 62 18.93 -5.73 5.90
CA GLU A 62 18.10 -6.88 6.27
C GLU A 62 18.48 -8.13 5.46
N THR A 63 18.66 -8.01 4.14
CA THR A 63 19.15 -9.11 3.28
C THR A 63 20.46 -9.69 3.82
N SER A 64 21.43 -8.83 4.17
CA SER A 64 22.71 -9.32 4.68
C SER A 64 22.59 -10.04 6.02
N GLU A 65 21.74 -9.55 6.93
CA GLU A 65 21.53 -10.21 8.23
C GLU A 65 20.78 -11.54 8.09
N ARG A 66 19.79 -11.60 7.20
CA ARG A 66 19.04 -12.84 6.91
C ARG A 66 19.95 -13.91 6.28
N LEU A 67 20.76 -13.55 5.29
CA LEU A 67 21.76 -14.44 4.69
C LEU A 67 22.79 -14.91 5.72
N LYS A 68 23.25 -14.02 6.61
CA LYS A 68 24.14 -14.37 7.72
C LYS A 68 23.48 -15.35 8.68
N SER A 69 22.20 -15.16 9.03
CA SER A 69 21.45 -16.12 9.85
C SER A 69 21.32 -17.47 9.16
N GLN A 70 21.00 -17.49 7.87
CA GLN A 70 20.90 -18.73 7.09
C GLN A 70 22.25 -19.47 7.02
N TYR A 71 23.34 -18.75 6.82
CA TYR A 71 24.70 -19.31 6.86
C TYR A 71 24.95 -20.07 8.17
N TYR A 72 24.69 -19.44 9.32
CA TYR A 72 24.91 -20.09 10.62
C TYR A 72 23.94 -21.24 10.91
N ARG A 73 22.72 -21.19 10.38
CA ARG A 73 21.79 -22.34 10.47
C ARG A 73 22.32 -23.55 9.72
N LEU A 74 22.91 -23.36 8.55
CA LEU A 74 23.52 -24.44 7.77
C LEU A 74 24.81 -24.94 8.43
N ASP A 75 25.66 -24.04 8.92
CA ASP A 75 26.90 -24.40 9.62
C ASP A 75 26.63 -25.23 10.89
N ALA A 76 25.58 -24.90 11.65
CA ALA A 76 25.21 -25.69 12.83
C ALA A 76 24.85 -27.14 12.46
N ILE A 77 24.15 -27.37 11.34
CA ILE A 77 23.80 -28.72 10.88
C ILE A 77 25.04 -29.46 10.40
N ARG A 78 25.85 -28.79 9.56
CA ARG A 78 27.13 -29.29 9.06
C ARG A 78 28.05 -29.71 10.21
N TYR A 79 28.21 -28.85 11.21
CA TYR A 79 29.06 -29.11 12.36
C TYR A 79 28.56 -30.29 13.21
N ASN A 80 27.25 -30.43 13.40
CA ASN A 80 26.70 -31.60 14.08
C ASN A 80 26.98 -32.89 13.30
N ALA A 81 26.86 -32.87 11.97
CA ALA A 81 27.22 -34.01 11.13
C ALA A 81 28.71 -34.36 11.25
N GLN A 82 29.58 -33.35 11.29
CA GLN A 82 31.01 -33.51 11.53
C GLN A 82 31.31 -34.24 12.84
N GLN A 83 30.74 -33.78 13.95
CA GLN A 83 30.93 -34.40 15.26
C GLN A 83 30.53 -35.87 15.29
N ILE A 84 29.47 -36.25 14.56
CA ILE A 84 28.98 -37.63 14.51
C ILE A 84 30.01 -38.55 13.85
N PHE A 85 30.54 -38.18 12.67
CA PHE A 85 31.50 -39.05 12.00
C PHE A 85 32.88 -39.04 12.67
N GLU A 86 33.33 -37.91 13.23
CA GLU A 86 34.60 -37.84 13.98
C GLU A 86 34.55 -38.74 15.23
N TRP A 87 33.41 -38.80 15.91
CA TRP A 87 33.23 -39.71 17.03
C TRP A 87 33.24 -41.19 16.59
N GLN A 88 32.67 -41.49 15.41
CA GLN A 88 32.65 -42.83 14.85
C GLN A 88 34.01 -43.30 14.31
N GLU A 89 34.86 -42.38 13.84
CA GLU A 89 36.21 -42.67 13.33
C GLU A 89 37.13 -43.30 14.39
N THR A 90 36.76 -43.20 15.67
CA THR A 90 37.47 -43.85 16.78
C THR A 90 37.27 -45.38 16.81
N TYR A 91 36.32 -45.91 16.03
CA TYR A 91 36.02 -47.34 15.93
C TYR A 91 36.53 -47.96 14.61
N PRO A 92 37.00 -49.22 14.60
CA PRO A 92 37.71 -49.81 13.46
C PRO A 92 36.84 -50.14 12.22
N GLU A 93 35.51 -50.01 12.30
CA GLU A 93 34.59 -50.31 11.19
C GLU A 93 33.76 -49.08 10.83
N GLU A 94 33.73 -48.72 9.54
CA GLU A 94 32.88 -47.64 9.03
C GLU A 94 31.41 -48.04 9.08
N THR A 95 30.69 -47.56 10.10
CA THR A 95 29.24 -47.76 10.23
C THR A 95 28.45 -46.96 9.20
N ASP A 96 27.20 -47.35 8.92
CA ASP A 96 26.29 -46.57 8.07
C ASP A 96 26.11 -45.14 8.61
N MET A 97 26.15 -44.98 9.93
CA MET A 97 26.10 -43.67 10.58
C MET A 97 27.33 -42.80 10.26
N TYR A 98 28.53 -43.39 10.20
CA TYR A 98 29.74 -42.67 9.76
C TYR A 98 29.58 -42.17 8.33
N LYS A 99 29.14 -43.04 7.40
CA LYS A 99 28.99 -42.71 5.98
C LYS A 99 27.93 -41.64 5.75
N ASP A 100 26.75 -41.79 6.35
CA ASP A 100 25.67 -40.82 6.27
C ASP A 100 26.12 -39.46 6.83
N ALA A 101 26.80 -39.43 7.97
CA ALA A 101 27.24 -38.19 8.60
C ALA A 101 28.36 -37.48 7.81
N LYS A 102 29.27 -38.23 7.19
CA LYS A 102 30.33 -37.67 6.35
C LYS A 102 29.79 -37.05 5.07
N ASP A 103 28.85 -37.73 4.39
CA ASP A 103 28.20 -37.14 3.22
C ASP A 103 27.30 -35.96 3.62
N ALA A 104 26.60 -36.04 4.75
CA ALA A 104 25.77 -34.96 5.27
C ALA A 104 26.59 -33.67 5.46
N GLU A 105 27.75 -33.77 6.11
CA GLU A 105 28.68 -32.65 6.27
C GLU A 105 28.98 -32.00 4.92
N SER A 106 29.33 -32.80 3.90
CA SER A 106 29.66 -32.32 2.57
C SER A 106 28.46 -31.64 1.87
N GLN A 107 27.26 -32.20 1.98
CA GLN A 107 26.05 -31.62 1.39
C GLN A 107 25.71 -30.26 2.02
N TRP A 108 25.75 -30.16 3.36
CA TRP A 108 25.46 -28.90 4.05
C TRP A 108 26.58 -27.88 3.89
N LEU A 109 27.84 -28.30 3.80
CA LEU A 109 28.96 -27.43 3.44
C LEU A 109 28.77 -26.81 2.04
N PHE A 110 28.32 -27.60 1.06
CA PHE A 110 28.00 -27.09 -0.27
C PHE A 110 26.91 -26.01 -0.22
N LEU A 111 25.81 -26.26 0.48
CA LEU A 111 24.73 -25.28 0.64
C LEU A 111 25.22 -24.00 1.36
N MET A 112 26.02 -24.17 2.42
CA MET A 112 26.60 -23.05 3.18
C MET A 112 27.48 -22.16 2.30
N ASN A 113 28.27 -22.75 1.40
CA ASN A 113 29.12 -22.01 0.46
C ASN A 113 28.30 -21.19 -0.56
N GLN A 114 27.14 -21.69 -1.00
CA GLN A 114 26.22 -20.93 -1.85
C GLN A 114 25.68 -19.68 -1.14
N VAL A 115 25.30 -19.82 0.14
CA VAL A 115 24.84 -18.70 0.97
C VAL A 115 25.97 -17.70 1.26
N SER A 116 27.17 -18.20 1.56
CA SER A 116 28.36 -17.37 1.81
C SER A 116 28.71 -16.48 0.62
N SER A 117 28.70 -17.05 -0.60
CA SER A 117 28.90 -16.29 -1.83
C SER A 117 27.88 -15.16 -2.00
N ARG A 118 26.59 -15.47 -1.79
CA ARG A 118 25.51 -14.47 -1.87
C ARG A 118 25.63 -13.40 -0.78
N LEU A 119 26.03 -13.77 0.44
CA LEU A 119 26.26 -12.84 1.55
C LEU A 119 27.36 -11.82 1.22
N GLY A 120 28.45 -12.27 0.58
CA GLY A 120 29.51 -11.38 0.09
C GLY A 120 28.97 -10.32 -0.88
N ILE A 121 28.17 -10.74 -1.85
CA ILE A 121 27.50 -9.84 -2.80
C ILE A 121 26.59 -8.86 -2.06
N ALA A 122 25.68 -9.34 -1.20
CA ALA A 122 24.72 -8.50 -0.48
C ALA A 122 25.41 -7.41 0.37
N ARG A 123 26.53 -7.73 1.02
CA ARG A 123 27.34 -6.76 1.78
C ARG A 123 27.92 -5.66 0.89
N THR A 124 28.43 -6.02 -0.29
CA THR A 124 29.02 -5.03 -1.22
C THR A 124 27.97 -4.16 -1.91
N GLU A 125 26.76 -4.67 -2.07
CA GLU A 125 25.60 -3.94 -2.61
C GLU A 125 25.08 -2.88 -1.62
N CYS A 126 25.31 -3.05 -0.31
CA CYS A 126 24.90 -2.10 0.73
C CYS A 126 25.77 -0.83 0.73
N LYS A 127 25.39 0.17 -0.08
CA LYS A 127 26.11 1.44 -0.18
C LYS A 127 25.70 2.42 0.93
N LYS A 128 26.69 3.00 1.65
CA LYS A 128 26.47 4.06 2.65
C LYS A 128 25.75 5.28 2.08
N LYS A 129 26.02 5.62 0.82
CA LYS A 129 25.39 6.76 0.12
C LYS A 129 23.97 6.47 -0.35
N GLY A 130 23.51 5.22 -0.28
CA GLY A 130 22.22 4.80 -0.84
C GLY A 130 22.28 4.48 -2.34
N THR A 131 21.12 4.15 -2.90
CA THR A 131 20.92 3.81 -4.32
C THR A 131 19.58 4.35 -4.83
N THR A 132 19.41 4.41 -6.15
CA THR A 132 18.14 4.79 -6.77
C THR A 132 17.11 3.65 -6.65
N PRO A 133 15.81 3.95 -6.77
CA PRO A 133 14.75 2.93 -6.79
C PRO A 133 14.94 1.84 -7.86
N ALA A 134 15.39 2.21 -9.06
CA ALA A 134 15.64 1.25 -10.14
C ALA A 134 16.74 0.23 -9.80
N VAL A 135 17.82 0.67 -9.14
CA VAL A 135 18.89 -0.22 -8.68
C VAL A 135 18.39 -1.15 -7.59
N GLU A 136 17.52 -0.66 -6.70
CA GLU A 136 16.94 -1.48 -5.64
C GLU A 136 15.95 -2.53 -6.19
N LEU A 137 15.14 -2.18 -7.20
CA LEU A 137 14.26 -3.12 -7.89
C LEU A 137 15.06 -4.29 -8.46
N GLU A 138 16.14 -3.99 -9.17
CA GLU A 138 17.00 -5.01 -9.76
C GLU A 138 17.69 -5.87 -8.69
N ARG A 139 18.14 -5.27 -7.57
CA ARG A 139 18.68 -6.01 -6.43
C ARG A 139 17.66 -6.98 -5.83
N ALA A 140 16.44 -6.50 -5.59
CA ALA A 140 15.36 -7.31 -5.03
C ALA A 140 14.98 -8.46 -5.97
N ARG A 141 14.90 -8.21 -7.28
CA ARG A 141 14.68 -9.23 -8.31
C ARG A 141 15.77 -10.31 -8.27
N ARG A 142 17.04 -9.92 -8.28
CA ARG A 142 18.17 -10.87 -8.21
C ARG A 142 18.15 -11.69 -6.92
N HIS A 143 17.83 -11.05 -5.79
CA HIS A 143 17.70 -11.76 -4.52
C HIS A 143 16.59 -12.79 -4.59
N TRP A 144 15.39 -12.39 -5.01
CA TRP A 144 14.25 -13.29 -5.12
C TRP A 144 14.54 -14.49 -6.04
N VAL A 145 15.12 -14.27 -7.22
CA VAL A 145 15.53 -15.37 -8.12
C VAL A 145 16.51 -16.32 -7.42
N TRP A 146 17.53 -15.78 -6.74
CA TRP A 146 18.48 -16.60 -5.99
C TRP A 146 17.80 -17.43 -4.89
N THR A 147 16.81 -16.87 -4.17
CA THR A 147 16.08 -17.61 -3.12
C THR A 147 15.31 -18.81 -3.68
N ILE A 148 14.76 -18.69 -4.90
CA ILE A 148 14.05 -19.78 -5.58
C ILE A 148 15.04 -20.91 -5.91
N GLU A 149 16.21 -20.56 -6.45
CA GLU A 149 17.27 -21.54 -6.71
C GLU A 149 17.77 -22.21 -5.43
N ASP A 150 17.87 -21.44 -4.35
CA ASP A 150 18.31 -21.95 -3.06
C ASP A 150 17.33 -22.96 -2.46
N LYS A 151 16.03 -22.66 -2.52
CA LYS A 151 14.98 -23.62 -2.19
C LYS A 151 15.05 -24.89 -3.05
N ASN A 152 15.32 -24.76 -4.36
CA ASN A 152 15.48 -25.92 -5.23
C ASN A 152 16.71 -26.76 -4.87
N ARG A 153 17.81 -26.14 -4.44
CA ARG A 153 18.97 -26.85 -3.88
C ARG A 153 18.60 -27.57 -2.58
N ALA A 154 17.90 -26.92 -1.67
CA ALA A 154 17.43 -27.54 -0.42
C ALA A 154 16.51 -28.76 -0.68
N ILE A 155 15.59 -28.67 -1.65
CA ILE A 155 14.71 -29.78 -2.03
C ILE A 155 15.51 -30.95 -2.60
N ARG A 156 16.50 -30.67 -3.45
CA ARG A 156 17.40 -31.71 -3.99
C ARG A 156 18.21 -32.37 -2.88
N ASN A 157 18.75 -31.59 -1.94
CA ASN A 157 19.45 -32.13 -0.78
C ASN A 157 18.54 -33.04 0.06
N LYS A 158 17.30 -32.61 0.34
CA LYS A 158 16.33 -33.46 1.04
C LYS A 158 16.08 -34.78 0.31
N ARG A 159 15.87 -34.74 -1.01
CA ARG A 159 15.68 -35.97 -1.81
C ARG A 159 16.90 -36.87 -1.74
N HIS A 160 18.10 -36.30 -1.82
CA HIS A 160 19.36 -37.04 -1.70
C HIS A 160 19.42 -37.78 -0.36
N ILE A 161 19.22 -37.06 0.74
CA ILE A 161 19.22 -37.63 2.10
C ILE A 161 18.20 -38.76 2.23
N SER A 162 16.95 -38.54 1.82
CA SER A 162 15.89 -39.56 1.97
C SER A 162 16.07 -40.79 1.08
N ILE A 163 16.86 -40.71 0.01
CA ILE A 163 17.13 -41.84 -0.90
C ILE A 163 18.38 -42.61 -0.47
N TYR A 164 19.43 -41.89 -0.06
CA TYR A 164 20.76 -42.47 0.11
C TYR A 164 21.14 -42.74 1.57
N TYR A 165 20.51 -42.10 2.55
CA TYR A 165 20.88 -42.28 3.96
C TYR A 165 20.10 -43.42 4.59
N ILE A 166 20.83 -44.36 5.18
CA ILE A 166 20.27 -45.58 5.78
C ILE A 166 19.72 -45.27 7.18
N THR A 167 20.40 -44.38 7.92
CA THR A 167 20.11 -44.14 9.33
C THR A 167 18.93 -43.19 9.58
N HIS A 168 18.47 -42.47 8.56
CA HIS A 168 17.43 -41.43 8.66
C HIS A 168 17.74 -40.28 9.65
N LEU A 169 18.97 -40.22 10.18
CA LEU A 169 19.37 -39.28 11.23
C LEU A 169 19.22 -37.80 10.80
N PHE A 170 19.31 -37.57 9.49
CA PHE A 170 19.37 -36.23 8.90
C PHE A 170 18.05 -35.75 8.27
N ASP A 171 17.00 -36.58 8.23
CA ASP A 171 15.72 -36.24 7.56
C ASP A 171 15.11 -34.95 8.12
N LYS A 172 15.06 -34.82 9.45
CA LYS A 172 14.52 -33.61 10.11
C LYS A 172 15.33 -32.35 9.80
N TYR A 173 16.64 -32.47 9.63
CA TYR A 173 17.50 -31.34 9.26
C TYR A 173 17.30 -30.94 7.81
N ALA A 174 17.08 -31.92 6.93
CA ALA A 174 16.74 -31.68 5.54
C ALA A 174 15.40 -30.94 5.40
N ASP A 175 14.39 -31.36 6.15
CA ASP A 175 13.08 -30.69 6.23
C ASP A 175 13.20 -29.24 6.68
N LYS A 176 13.96 -28.99 7.77
CA LYS A 176 14.21 -27.63 8.25
C LYS A 176 14.93 -26.78 7.21
N THR A 177 15.87 -27.36 6.48
CA THR A 177 16.63 -26.66 5.42
C THR A 177 15.69 -26.17 4.31
N VAL A 178 14.75 -27.02 3.88
CA VAL A 178 13.71 -26.64 2.89
C VAL A 178 12.78 -25.56 3.46
N MET A 179 12.34 -25.70 4.71
CA MET A 179 11.47 -24.73 5.36
C MET A 179 12.12 -23.35 5.45
N PHE A 180 13.38 -23.27 5.88
CA PHE A 180 14.10 -21.99 5.96
C PHE A 180 14.31 -21.35 4.58
N ALA A 181 14.62 -22.15 3.55
CA ALA A 181 14.72 -21.64 2.19
C ALA A 181 13.36 -21.12 1.68
N GLN A 182 12.24 -21.76 2.03
CA GLN A 182 10.89 -21.28 1.70
C GLN A 182 10.56 -19.96 2.40
N GLU A 183 10.90 -19.81 3.69
CA GLU A 183 10.72 -18.55 4.42
C GLU A 183 11.46 -17.41 3.71
N GLU A 184 12.65 -17.68 3.21
CA GLU A 184 13.46 -16.70 2.49
C GLU A 184 12.89 -16.37 1.10
N VAL A 185 12.32 -17.35 0.39
CA VAL A 185 11.57 -17.10 -0.86
C VAL A 185 10.39 -16.16 -0.61
N ASN A 186 9.58 -16.43 0.42
CA ASN A 186 8.40 -15.62 0.75
C ASN A 186 8.82 -14.18 1.11
N TRP A 187 9.90 -14.03 1.88
CA TRP A 187 10.45 -12.73 2.22
C TRP A 187 10.97 -12.00 0.98
N GLY A 188 11.75 -12.66 0.14
CA GLY A 188 12.31 -12.10 -1.09
C GLY A 188 11.23 -11.65 -2.07
N GLU A 189 10.17 -12.45 -2.23
CA GLU A 189 9.01 -12.11 -3.05
C GLU A 189 8.31 -10.85 -2.53
N ARG A 190 8.03 -10.79 -1.23
CA ARG A 190 7.38 -9.64 -0.61
C ARG A 190 8.17 -8.36 -0.83
N ILE A 191 9.49 -8.39 -0.59
CA ILE A 191 10.36 -7.22 -0.81
C ILE A 191 10.35 -6.80 -2.28
N TYR A 192 10.41 -7.76 -3.21
CA TYR A 192 10.31 -7.47 -4.64
C TYR A 192 8.97 -6.79 -4.98
N GLN A 193 7.85 -7.33 -4.50
CA GLN A 193 6.53 -6.75 -4.71
C GLN A 193 6.39 -5.34 -4.10
N ASP A 194 6.92 -5.12 -2.90
CA ASP A 194 6.90 -3.81 -2.24
C ASP A 194 7.66 -2.75 -3.06
N ILE A 195 8.82 -3.13 -3.62
CA ILE A 195 9.60 -2.22 -4.46
C ILE A 195 8.92 -2.00 -5.82
N VAL A 196 8.29 -3.02 -6.41
CA VAL A 196 7.47 -2.86 -7.63
C VAL A 196 6.33 -1.87 -7.40
N ARG A 197 5.60 -2.00 -6.29
CA ARG A 197 4.52 -1.06 -5.91
C ARG A 197 5.06 0.36 -5.71
N TYR A 198 6.19 0.49 -5.04
CA TYR A 198 6.86 1.79 -4.88
C TYR A 198 7.25 2.39 -6.24
N MET A 199 7.85 1.60 -7.13
CA MET A 199 8.22 2.02 -8.48
C MET A 199 7.02 2.44 -9.32
N TYR A 200 5.90 1.72 -9.20
CA TYR A 200 4.65 2.09 -9.84
C TYR A 200 4.11 3.42 -9.30
N SER A 201 4.13 3.62 -7.97
CA SER A 201 3.64 4.86 -7.34
C SER A 201 4.40 6.12 -7.74
N ILE A 202 5.63 5.97 -8.26
CA ILE A 202 6.47 7.06 -8.77
C ILE A 202 6.59 7.04 -10.29
N SER A 203 5.78 6.23 -10.98
CA SER A 203 5.72 6.19 -12.44
C SER A 203 4.93 7.38 -12.97
N ASP A 204 5.30 7.86 -14.16
CA ASP A 204 4.63 9.01 -14.77
C ASP A 204 3.13 8.74 -14.96
N ALA A 205 2.76 7.52 -15.37
CA ALA A 205 1.35 7.11 -15.51
C ALA A 205 0.56 7.19 -14.20
N ALA A 206 1.10 6.67 -13.09
CA ALA A 206 0.41 6.71 -11.79
C ALA A 206 0.36 8.14 -11.22
N ILE A 207 1.40 8.94 -11.47
CA ILE A 207 1.45 10.35 -11.06
C ILE A 207 0.38 11.14 -11.84
N ASP A 208 0.26 10.91 -13.15
CA ASP A 208 -0.71 11.58 -14.01
C ASP A 208 -2.15 11.15 -13.65
N GLU A 209 -2.38 9.86 -13.37
CA GLU A 209 -3.66 9.36 -12.87
C GLU A 209 -4.03 10.04 -11.53
N LYS A 210 -3.08 10.14 -10.61
CA LYS A 210 -3.32 10.81 -9.33
C LYS A 210 -3.57 12.31 -9.49
N LEU A 211 -2.88 12.96 -10.41
CA LEU A 211 -3.08 14.37 -10.73
C LEU A 211 -4.47 14.62 -11.31
N ASP A 212 -4.93 13.76 -12.23
CA ASP A 212 -6.30 13.85 -12.79
C ASP A 212 -7.38 13.67 -11.72
N VAL A 213 -7.19 12.71 -10.80
CA VAL A 213 -8.08 12.53 -9.64
C VAL A 213 -8.09 13.76 -8.75
N ASP A 214 -6.93 14.32 -8.40
CA ASP A 214 -6.85 15.51 -7.55
C ASP A 214 -7.47 16.75 -8.24
N TYR A 215 -7.33 16.88 -9.56
CA TYR A 215 -7.96 17.94 -10.34
C TYR A 215 -9.49 17.80 -10.39
N LYS A 216 -10.00 16.57 -10.58
CA LYS A 216 -11.43 16.28 -10.50
C LYS A 216 -12.01 16.62 -9.14
N GLN A 217 -11.30 16.29 -8.05
CA GLN A 217 -11.72 16.67 -6.70
C GLN A 217 -11.79 18.18 -6.50
N ALA A 218 -10.84 18.94 -7.04
CA ALA A 218 -10.91 20.40 -7.01
C ALA A 218 -12.14 20.90 -7.79
N ASP A 219 -12.38 20.37 -8.99
CA ASP A 219 -13.53 20.75 -9.82
C ASP A 219 -14.87 20.38 -9.17
N GLU A 220 -14.98 19.22 -8.54
CA GLU A 220 -16.14 18.79 -7.76
C GLU A 220 -16.43 19.76 -6.61
N TYR A 221 -15.41 20.11 -5.81
CA TYR A 221 -15.56 21.09 -4.72
C TYR A 221 -16.13 22.43 -5.21
N LEU A 222 -15.58 22.99 -6.29
CA LEU A 222 -16.06 24.27 -6.83
C LEU A 222 -17.50 24.15 -7.34
N ASN A 223 -17.82 23.05 -8.04
CA ASN A 223 -19.17 22.80 -8.55
C ASN A 223 -20.20 22.67 -7.42
N GLU A 224 -19.84 22.01 -6.31
CA GLU A 224 -20.69 21.89 -5.12
C GLU A 224 -21.00 23.26 -4.50
N VAL A 225 -19.99 24.12 -4.33
CA VAL A 225 -20.18 25.48 -3.79
C VAL A 225 -21.05 26.34 -4.73
N ILE A 226 -20.82 26.27 -6.05
CA ILE A 226 -21.63 26.98 -7.04
C ILE A 226 -23.08 26.47 -7.04
N ALA A 227 -23.29 25.16 -6.95
CA ALA A 227 -24.61 24.57 -6.90
C ALA A 227 -25.35 24.99 -5.61
N ALA A 228 -24.65 25.02 -4.48
CA ALA A 228 -25.17 25.49 -3.21
C ALA A 228 -25.61 26.96 -3.30
N HIS A 229 -24.79 27.84 -3.90
CA HIS A 229 -25.12 29.26 -4.12
C HIS A 229 -26.31 29.45 -5.07
N LYS A 230 -26.38 28.69 -6.17
CA LYS A 230 -27.54 28.72 -7.08
C LYS A 230 -28.82 28.30 -6.37
N THR A 231 -28.74 27.32 -5.48
CA THR A 231 -29.88 26.84 -4.68
C THR A 231 -30.32 27.89 -3.68
N LYS A 232 -29.38 28.51 -2.95
CA LYS A 232 -29.65 29.62 -2.03
C LYS A 232 -30.35 30.77 -2.74
N LYS A 233 -29.83 31.21 -3.89
CA LYS A 233 -30.44 32.28 -4.68
C LYS A 233 -31.87 31.95 -5.12
N ARG A 234 -32.13 30.72 -5.59
CA ARG A 234 -33.50 30.28 -5.94
C ARG A 234 -34.45 30.31 -4.74
N LEU A 235 -33.98 29.94 -3.56
CA LEU A 235 -34.78 30.00 -2.34
C LEU A 235 -35.08 31.45 -1.94
N GLU A 236 -34.09 32.35 -2.04
CA GLU A 236 -34.26 33.78 -1.79
C GLU A 236 -35.24 34.42 -2.78
N ASP A 237 -35.10 34.13 -4.08
CA ASP A 237 -35.98 34.62 -5.15
C ASP A 237 -37.42 34.11 -4.95
N GLY A 238 -37.61 32.82 -4.64
CA GLY A 238 -38.93 32.24 -4.37
C GLY A 238 -39.57 32.78 -3.08
N LEU A 239 -38.77 33.06 -2.04
CA LEU A 239 -39.26 33.69 -0.82
C LEU A 239 -39.75 35.13 -1.11
N TYR A 240 -39.01 35.86 -1.92
CA TYR A 240 -39.37 37.22 -2.34
C TYR A 240 -40.67 37.25 -3.15
N GLU A 241 -40.83 36.35 -4.13
CA GLU A 241 -42.08 36.19 -4.88
C GLU A 241 -43.26 35.86 -3.95
N SER A 242 -43.07 34.96 -2.99
CA SER A 242 -44.11 34.59 -2.03
C SER A 242 -44.56 35.76 -1.15
N LEU A 243 -43.62 36.63 -0.74
CA LEU A 243 -43.88 37.85 0.02
C LEU A 243 -44.63 38.89 -0.81
N GLN A 244 -44.28 39.03 -2.09
CA GLN A 244 -44.99 39.92 -3.01
C GLN A 244 -46.43 39.46 -3.24
N ILE A 245 -46.65 38.16 -3.49
CA ILE A 245 -48.00 37.59 -3.64
C ILE A 245 -48.82 37.81 -2.37
N LYS A 246 -48.22 37.63 -1.18
CA LYS A 246 -48.90 37.88 0.10
C LYS A 246 -49.33 39.34 0.24
N LYS A 247 -48.45 40.30 -0.05
CA LYS A 247 -48.78 41.73 -0.02
C LYS A 247 -49.87 42.09 -1.03
N ILE A 248 -49.86 41.52 -2.23
CA ILE A 248 -50.91 41.75 -3.23
C ILE A 248 -52.27 41.26 -2.71
N LYS A 249 -52.30 40.08 -2.06
CA LYS A 249 -53.53 39.57 -1.45
C LYS A 249 -54.04 40.49 -0.32
N GLU A 250 -53.16 40.95 0.56
CA GLU A 250 -53.51 41.89 1.63
C GLU A 250 -54.12 43.19 1.07
N VAL A 251 -53.50 43.77 0.03
CA VAL A 251 -54.02 44.98 -0.64
C VAL A 251 -55.36 44.73 -1.34
N MET A 252 -55.55 43.56 -1.96
CA MET A 252 -56.82 43.19 -2.58
C MET A 252 -57.95 43.00 -1.56
N GLU A 253 -57.65 42.44 -0.40
CA GLU A 253 -58.61 42.32 0.72
C GLU A 253 -59.00 43.69 1.28
N GLU A 254 -58.04 44.61 1.44
CA GLU A 254 -58.31 45.99 1.84
C GLU A 254 -59.21 46.70 0.81
N TRP A 255 -58.90 46.56 -0.48
CA TRP A 255 -59.71 47.13 -1.56
C TRP A 255 -61.14 46.57 -1.58
N SER A 256 -61.29 45.25 -1.42
CA SER A 256 -62.62 44.62 -1.32
C SER A 256 -63.40 45.18 -0.13
N THR A 257 -62.74 45.43 1.00
CA THR A 257 -63.36 46.01 2.19
C THR A 257 -63.82 47.45 1.94
N ILE A 258 -62.99 48.26 1.28
CA ILE A 258 -63.35 49.63 0.87
C ILE A 258 -64.52 49.63 -0.11
N GLN A 259 -64.50 48.74 -1.10
CA GLN A 259 -65.57 48.61 -2.09
C GLN A 259 -66.91 48.28 -1.40
N THR A 260 -66.88 47.33 -0.47
CA THR A 260 -68.06 46.92 0.31
C THR A 260 -68.60 48.10 1.14
N LEU A 261 -67.71 48.89 1.77
CA LEU A 261 -68.08 50.09 2.52
C LEU A 261 -68.73 51.15 1.61
N VAL A 262 -68.14 51.41 0.44
CA VAL A 262 -68.67 52.35 -0.55
C VAL A 262 -70.05 51.91 -1.04
N ASP A 263 -70.23 50.62 -1.32
CA ASP A 263 -71.51 50.08 -1.77
C ASP A 263 -72.58 50.20 -0.65
N THR A 264 -72.24 49.87 0.61
CA THR A 264 -73.16 50.12 1.74
C THR A 264 -73.49 51.59 1.97
N MET A 265 -72.56 52.52 1.69
CA MET A 265 -72.83 53.96 1.78
C MET A 265 -73.73 54.47 0.65
N ARG A 266 -73.79 53.76 -0.48
CA ARG A 266 -74.59 54.12 -1.65
C ARG A 266 -76.06 53.72 -1.50
N ASP A 267 -76.32 52.73 -0.65
CA ASP A 267 -77.66 52.23 -0.31
C ASP A 267 -78.33 53.00 0.85
N TYR A 268 -77.63 54.00 1.42
CA TYR A 268 -78.16 54.99 2.40
C TYR A 268 -78.44 56.33 1.72
#